data_AF-A0A136K4N3-F1
#
_entry.id   AF-A0A136K4N3-F1
#
_cell.length_a   1.000
_cell.length_b   1.000
_cell.length_c   1.000
_cell.angle_alpha   90.00
_cell.angle_beta   90.00
_cell.angle_gamma   90.00
#
_symmetry.space_group_name_H-M   'P 1'
#
loop_
_entity.id
_entity.type
_entity.pdbx_description
1 polymer ?
#
loop_
_entity_poly.entity_id
_entity_poly.type
_entity_poly.pdbx_seq_one_letter_code
_entity_poly.pdbx_strand_id
1 'polypeptide(L)' 'MSGQGCLIGGCQGKVYAPAGTQSICKDHFLNFLTWRRRRGPQMFRKYAAMTMEERDQVAAEWQQTLNTKELPTPLSAL' A
#
# COMPACT_ATOMS: atom_id res chain seq x y z
N MET A 1 22.41 -5.51 -11.87
CA MET A 1 21.08 -5.74 -11.27
C MET A 1 20.76 -4.53 -10.42
N SER A 2 19.85 -3.68 -10.88
CA SER A 2 19.44 -2.47 -10.17
C SER A 2 18.89 -2.88 -8.80
N GLY A 3 19.62 -2.58 -7.73
CA GLY A 3 19.28 -2.92 -6.35
C GLY A 3 18.06 -2.13 -5.87
N GLN A 4 16.90 -2.39 -6.48
CA GLN A 4 15.64 -1.80 -6.03
C GLN A 4 15.31 -2.41 -4.68
N GLY A 5 15.45 -1.60 -3.63
CA GLY A 5 14.96 -1.89 -2.31
C GLY A 5 13.44 -1.80 -2.26
N CYS A 6 12.85 -2.36 -1.22
CA CYS A 6 11.43 -2.19 -0.98
C CYS A 6 11.14 -0.70 -0.76
N LEU A 7 10.02 -0.25 -1.31
CA LEU A 7 9.44 1.08 -1.15
C LEU A 7 9.47 1.57 0.31
N ILE A 8 9.26 0.66 1.25
CA ILE A 8 9.31 0.96 2.68
C ILE A 8 10.77 1.06 3.14
N GLY A 9 11.16 2.26 3.58
CA GLY A 9 12.51 2.55 4.07
C GLY A 9 12.94 1.58 5.18
N GLY A 10 14.18 1.08 5.09
CA GLY A 10 14.74 0.11 6.04
C GLY A 10 14.31 -1.34 5.81
N CYS A 11 13.42 -1.63 4.85
CA CYS A 11 13.03 -2.99 4.54
C CYS A 11 14.08 -3.69 3.65
N GLN A 12 14.61 -4.80 4.15
CA GLN A 12 15.56 -5.68 3.43
C GLN A 12 14.87 -6.85 2.70
N GLY A 13 13.54 -6.86 2.67
CA GLY A 13 12.76 -7.93 2.06
C GLY A 13 12.98 -8.01 0.55
N LYS A 14 12.98 -9.22 0.00
CA LYS A 14 13.08 -9.43 -1.45
C LYS A 14 11.92 -8.74 -2.15
N VAL A 15 12.28 -7.81 -3.01
CA VAL A 15 11.33 -7.01 -3.77
C VAL A 15 10.67 -7.86 -4.85
N TYR A 16 9.39 -7.59 -5.05
CA TYR A 16 8.69 -7.89 -6.27
C TYR A 16 8.01 -6.60 -6.76
N ALA A 17 7.66 -6.55 -8.04
CA ALA A 17 7.07 -5.36 -8.66
C ALA A 17 5.63 -5.66 -9.09
N PRO A 18 4.65 -5.60 -8.16
CA PRO A 18 3.24 -5.66 -8.55
C PRO A 18 2.87 -4.41 -9.33
N ALA A 19 1.99 -4.59 -10.31
CA ALA A 19 1.40 -3.47 -11.03
C ALA A 19 0.66 -2.52 -10.06
N GLY A 20 1.10 -1.27 -9.99
CA GLY A 20 0.43 -0.20 -9.22
C GLY A 20 0.80 -0.10 -7.74
N THR A 21 1.92 -0.71 -7.31
CA THR A 21 2.48 -0.50 -5.95
C THR A 21 4.00 -0.28 -5.96
N GLN A 22 4.56 0.05 -7.13
CA GLN A 22 6.01 0.17 -7.35
C GLN A 22 6.77 -1.10 -6.88
N SER A 23 8.03 -0.94 -6.48
CA SER A 23 8.91 -1.99 -5.98
C SER A 23 8.69 -2.23 -4.48
N ILE A 24 8.02 -3.32 -4.10
CA ILE A 24 7.62 -3.61 -2.71
C ILE A 24 7.95 -5.06 -2.34
N CYS A 25 8.18 -5.40 -1.06
CA CYS A 25 8.32 -6.80 -0.65
C CYS A 25 6.96 -7.46 -0.38
N LYS A 26 6.90 -8.81 -0.39
CA LYS A 26 5.66 -9.59 -0.22
C LYS A 26 4.87 -9.15 1.02
N ASP A 27 5.53 -8.97 2.15
CA ASP A 27 4.88 -8.64 3.41
C ASP A 27 4.25 -7.24 3.37
N HIS A 28 4.97 -6.26 2.81
CA HIS A 28 4.46 -4.90 2.67
C HIS A 28 3.31 -4.80 1.69
N PHE A 29 3.29 -5.60 0.62
CA PHE A 29 2.12 -5.66 -0.25
C PHE A 29 0.91 -6.31 0.42
N LEU A 30 1.10 -7.34 1.25
CA LEU A 30 0.00 -7.89 2.05
C LEU A 30 -0.57 -6.85 3.03
N ASN A 31 0.30 -6.00 3.59
CA ASN A 31 -0.13 -4.85 4.38
C ASN A 31 -0.91 -3.82 3.55
N PHE A 32 -0.46 -3.51 2.34
CA PHE A 32 -1.20 -2.66 1.40
C PHE A 32 -2.58 -3.25 1.08
N LEU A 33 -2.68 -4.55 0.77
CA LEU A 33 -3.97 -5.21 0.52
C LEU A 33 -4.89 -5.14 1.73
N THR A 34 -4.34 -5.30 2.93
CA THR A 34 -5.09 -5.22 4.19
C THR A 34 -5.63 -3.81 4.41
N TRP A 35 -4.79 -2.78 4.25
CA TRP A 35 -5.18 -1.38 4.32
C TRP A 35 -6.27 -1.05 3.29
N ARG A 36 -6.10 -1.48 2.04
CA ARG A 36 -7.06 -1.26 0.96
C ARG A 36 -8.40 -1.93 1.25
N ARG A 37 -8.40 -3.16 1.80
CA ARG A 37 -9.62 -3.89 2.16
C ARG A 37 -10.43 -3.16 3.24
N ARG A 38 -9.78 -2.47 4.18
CA ARG A 38 -10.45 -1.68 5.23
C ARG A 38 -11.24 -0.48 4.69
N ARG A 39 -10.90 0.03 3.49
CA ARG A 39 -11.64 1.12 2.82
C ARG A 39 -12.96 0.67 2.17
N GLY A 40 -13.31 -0.60 2.28
CA GLY A 40 -14.62 -1.13 1.89
C GLY A 40 -14.65 -1.82 0.51
N PRO A 41 -15.70 -2.63 0.25
CA PRO A 41 -15.81 -3.47 -0.94
C PRO A 41 -15.92 -2.68 -2.26
N GLN A 42 -16.39 -1.43 -2.20
CA GLN A 42 -16.48 -0.55 -3.37
C GLN A 42 -15.10 -0.26 -3.98
N MET A 43 -14.04 -0.25 -3.16
CA MET A 43 -12.67 -0.05 -3.63
C MET A 43 -12.13 -1.24 -4.44
N PHE A 44 -12.61 -2.47 -4.25
CA PHE A 44 -12.11 -3.61 -5.02
C PHE A 44 -12.52 -3.53 -6.51
N ARG A 45 -13.79 -3.19 -6.78
CA ARG A 45 -14.28 -3.04 -8.15
C ARG A 45 -13.64 -1.83 -8.82
N LYS A 46 -13.53 -0.70 -8.10
CA LYS A 46 -12.94 0.52 -8.61
C LYS A 46 -11.45 0.33 -8.95
N TYR A 47 -10.68 -0.32 -8.06
CA TYR A 47 -9.24 -0.49 -8.25
C TYR A 47 -8.88 -1.39 -9.45
N ALA A 48 -9.68 -2.42 -9.72
CA ALA A 48 -9.45 -3.26 -10.89
C ALA A 48 -9.62 -2.48 -12.21
N ALA A 49 -10.54 -1.51 -12.24
CA ALA A 49 -10.79 -0.65 -13.39
C ALA A 49 -9.83 0.55 -13.51
N MET A 50 -9.01 0.81 -12.49
CA MET A 50 -8.08 1.94 -12.46
C MET A 50 -6.87 1.75 -13.40
N THR A 51 -6.38 2.85 -13.97
CA THR A 51 -5.11 2.92 -14.69
C THR A 51 -3.92 2.69 -13.75
N MET A 52 -2.71 2.55 -14.32
CA MET A 52 -1.50 2.38 -13.52
C MET A 52 -1.22 3.62 -12.67
N GLU A 53 -1.42 4.82 -13.22
CA GLU A 53 -1.24 6.11 -12.54
C GLU A 53 -2.23 6.27 -11.38
N GLU A 54 -3.50 5.89 -11.57
CA GLU A 54 -4.51 5.91 -10.51
C GLU A 54 -4.16 4.93 -9.39
N ARG A 55 -3.61 3.75 -9.72
CA ARG A 55 -3.14 2.79 -8.70
C ARG A 55 -1.93 3.32 -7.94
N ASP A 56 -1.01 4.00 -8.62
CA ASP A 56 0.15 4.63 -7.99
C ASP A 56 -0.27 5.71 -6.98
N GLN A 57 -1.34 6.47 -7.25
CA GLN A 57 -1.92 7.40 -6.28
C GLN A 57 -2.42 6.68 -5.02
N VAL A 58 -3.11 5.54 -5.18
CA VAL A 58 -3.57 4.72 -4.03
C VAL A 58 -2.39 4.19 -3.22
N ALA A 59 -1.29 3.80 -3.86
CA ALA A 59 -0.07 3.38 -3.18
C ALA A 59 0.60 4.56 -2.43
N ALA A 60 0.62 5.76 -3.01
CA ALA A 60 1.13 6.96 -2.36
C ALA A 60 0.30 7.36 -1.13
N GLU A 61 -1.02 7.29 -1.20
CA GLU A 61 -1.90 7.49 -0.04
C GLU A 61 -1.59 6.49 1.07
N TRP A 62 -1.36 5.22 0.71
CA TRP A 62 -0.99 4.21 1.70
C TRP A 62 0.34 4.54 2.37
N GLN A 63 1.36 4.96 1.61
CA GLN A 63 2.65 5.38 2.18
C GLN A 63 2.50 6.52 3.19
N GLN A 64 1.65 7.51 2.90
CA GLN A 64 1.36 8.59 3.84
C GLN A 64 0.85 8.06 5.18
N THR A 65 0.00 7.03 5.16
CA THR A 65 -0.51 6.37 6.39
C THR A 65 0.54 5.60 7.17
N LEU A 66 1.63 5.19 6.53
CA LEU A 66 2.75 4.53 7.22
C LEU A 66 3.63 5.56 7.94
N ASN A 67 3.81 6.73 7.34
CA ASN A 67 4.55 7.84 7.93
C ASN A 67 3.76 8.55 9.05
N THR A 68 2.43 8.46 9.06
CA THR A 68 1.56 9.06 10.10
C THR A 68 1.22 8.13 11.26
N LYS A 69 1.73 6.89 11.30
CA LYS A 69 1.54 5.95 12.42
C LYS A 69 2.42 6.31 13.63
N GLU A 70 2.15 7.48 14.22
CA GLU A 70 2.33 7.74 15.66
C GLU A 70 1.01 8.12 16.36
N LEU A 71 -0.13 8.10 15.68
CA LEU A 71 -1.42 8.33 16.36
C LEU A 71 -2.38 7.14 16.17
N PRO A 72 -2.62 6.34 17.22
CA PRO A 72 -3.71 5.38 17.21
C PRO A 72 -5.02 6.19 17.16
N THR A 73 -5.72 6.16 16.03
CA THR A 73 -7.10 6.64 16.00
C THR A 73 -7.93 5.67 16.85
N PRO A 74 -8.48 6.08 17.99
CA PRO A 74 -9.36 5.22 18.75
C PRO A 74 -10.61 4.97 17.91
N LEU A 75 -10.97 3.69 17.80
CA LEU A 75 -12.29 3.28 17.34
C LEU A 75 -13.30 3.84 18.35
N SER A 76 -13.83 5.02 18.09
CA SER A 76 -15.05 5.47 18.75
C SER A 76 -16.17 4.58 18.23
N ALA A 77 -16.42 3.51 18.98
CA ALA A 77 -17.69 2.82 19.01
C ALA A 77 -18.72 3.78 19.61
N LEU A 78 -19.67 4.23 18.80
CA LEU A 78 -21.01 4.64 19.20
C LEU A 78 -21.98 4.24 18.10
#